data_AF-A0A0D3RIV4-F1
#
_entry.id   AF-A0A0D3RIV4-F1
#
_cell.length_a   1.000
_cell.length_b   1.000
_cell.length_c   1.000
_cell.angle_alpha   90.00
_cell.angle_beta   90.00
_cell.angle_gamma   90.00
#
_symmetry.space_group_name_H-M   'P 1'
#
loop_
_entity.id
_entity.type
_entity.pdbx_description
1 polymer ?
#
loop_
_entity_poly.entity_id
_entity_poly.type
_entity_poly.pdbx_seq_one_letter_code
_entity_poly.pdbx_strand_id
1 'polypeptide(L)'
;TPGTGAENGPTAPGPSYINSYQRGAQESVWETIPQPTTDLFKYGGPNGYLDLFVKDSSYSQQWKYTNAPDADARAVQAAYWAYRWASAQGNASAVSASVAKAAKMGDYLRYSLFDKYFKKIGNCTDPKSCAAGTGRDSEHYPLA
;
A
#
# COMPACT_ATOMS: atom_id res chain seq x y z
N THR A 1 19.57 -4.22 -3.45
CA THR A 1 18.21 -4.56 -3.94
C THR A 1 17.22 -4.03 -2.95
N PRO A 2 16.07 -3.44 -3.34
CA PRO A 2 14.99 -3.18 -2.39
C PRO A 2 14.48 -4.55 -1.92
N GLY A 3 15.14 -5.10 -0.89
CA GLY A 3 14.65 -6.27 -0.19
C GLY A 3 13.41 -5.89 0.58
N THR A 4 12.71 -6.88 1.14
CA THR A 4 11.43 -6.66 1.80
C THR A 4 11.52 -5.80 3.09
N GLY A 5 12.71 -5.30 3.44
CA GLY A 5 12.99 -4.72 4.75
C GLY A 5 12.86 -5.81 5.78
N ALA A 6 13.95 -6.52 6.05
CA ALA A 6 13.97 -7.58 7.05
C ALA A 6 13.87 -7.00 8.48
N GLU A 7 13.69 -7.87 9.46
CA GLU A 7 13.67 -7.54 10.89
C GLU A 7 15.08 -7.25 11.45
N ASN A 8 15.81 -6.34 10.79
CA ASN A 8 17.22 -6.09 11.08
C ASN A 8 17.45 -5.27 12.37
N GLY A 9 16.44 -4.56 12.87
CA GLY A 9 16.49 -3.80 14.12
C GLY A 9 17.11 -2.40 13.97
N PRO A 10 17.18 -1.63 15.08
CA PRO A 10 17.51 -0.20 15.05
C PRO A 10 18.98 0.12 14.77
N THR A 11 19.88 -0.85 14.88
CA THR A 11 21.31 -0.69 14.57
C THR A 11 21.62 -0.91 13.09
N ALA A 12 20.64 -1.37 12.31
CA ALA A 12 20.81 -1.62 10.89
C ALA A 12 20.81 -0.30 10.08
N PRO A 13 21.59 -0.21 9.00
CA PRO A 13 21.58 0.96 8.13
C PRO A 13 20.29 1.02 7.31
N GLY A 14 19.70 2.22 7.22
CA GLY A 14 18.51 2.51 6.41
C GLY A 14 17.19 2.52 7.19
N PRO A 15 16.08 2.88 6.54
CA PRO A 15 14.77 2.91 7.19
C PRO A 15 14.23 1.50 7.47
N SER A 16 13.52 1.36 8.58
CA SER A 16 12.70 0.19 8.89
C SER A 16 11.28 0.38 8.35
N TYR A 17 10.75 -0.59 7.64
CA TYR A 17 9.36 -0.58 7.20
C TYR A 17 8.49 -1.26 8.26
N ILE A 18 7.51 -0.50 8.75
CA ILE A 18 6.55 -0.93 9.77
C ILE A 18 5.12 -0.67 9.31
N ASN A 19 4.17 -1.29 9.98
CA ASN A 19 2.77 -0.90 9.97
C ASN A 19 2.29 -0.66 11.41
N SER A 20 1.02 -0.29 11.55
CA SER A 20 0.32 -0.21 12.83
C SER A 20 -1.12 -0.70 12.69
N TYR A 21 -1.99 0.07 12.03
CA TYR A 21 -3.43 -0.19 11.90
C TYR A 21 -3.73 -1.52 11.19
N GLN A 22 -4.48 -2.41 11.86
CA GLN A 22 -4.89 -3.72 11.34
C GLN A 22 -6.24 -4.23 11.90
N ARG A 23 -6.81 -3.61 12.95
CA ARG A 23 -7.95 -4.19 13.72
C ARG A 23 -9.27 -3.40 13.59
N GLY A 24 -9.42 -2.66 12.50
CA GLY A 24 -10.68 -2.04 12.11
C GLY A 24 -10.92 -0.65 12.68
N ALA A 25 -12.11 -0.11 12.43
CA ALA A 25 -12.40 1.33 12.60
C ALA A 25 -12.36 1.84 14.06
N GLN A 26 -12.40 0.95 15.06
CA GLN A 26 -12.29 1.32 16.47
C GLN A 26 -10.85 1.25 17.01
N GLU A 27 -9.87 0.84 16.20
CA GLU A 27 -8.46 0.90 16.59
C GLU A 27 -7.91 2.31 16.38
N SER A 28 -7.84 3.10 17.45
CA SER A 28 -7.19 4.41 17.40
C SER A 28 -5.66 4.28 17.34
N VAL A 29 -4.98 5.39 17.04
CA VAL A 29 -3.51 5.48 17.04
C VAL A 29 -2.88 5.01 18.36
N TRP A 30 -3.59 5.18 19.49
CA TRP A 30 -3.13 4.81 20.83
C TRP A 30 -3.26 3.32 21.14
N GLU A 31 -4.01 2.59 20.31
CA GLU A 31 -4.38 1.20 20.59
C GLU A 31 -3.64 0.22 19.68
N THR A 32 -2.93 0.69 18.65
CA THR A 32 -2.18 -0.16 17.71
C THR A 32 -1.02 -0.92 18.38
N ILE A 33 -0.58 -2.01 17.73
CA ILE A 33 0.66 -2.72 18.05
C ILE A 33 1.59 -2.58 16.84
N PRO A 34 2.59 -1.67 16.87
CA PRO A 34 3.52 -1.50 15.75
C PRO A 34 4.27 -2.79 15.45
N GLN A 35 4.28 -3.17 14.17
CA GLN A 35 4.75 -4.45 13.67
C GLN A 35 5.55 -4.27 12.37
N PRO A 36 6.55 -5.13 12.07
CA PRO A 36 7.33 -5.00 10.85
C PRO A 36 6.50 -5.39 9.61
N THR A 37 6.82 -4.79 8.46
CA THR A 37 6.17 -5.18 7.19
C THR A 37 6.62 -6.55 6.72
N THR A 38 7.88 -6.93 6.98
CA THR A 38 8.36 -8.31 6.85
C THR A 38 8.40 -8.95 8.22
N ASP A 39 7.60 -9.99 8.39
CA ASP A 39 7.54 -10.78 9.62
C ASP A 39 8.26 -12.11 9.39
N LEU A 40 9.45 -12.25 9.99
CA LEU A 40 10.27 -13.48 9.96
C LEU A 40 10.19 -14.23 11.29
N PHE A 41 9.22 -13.90 12.15
CA PHE A 41 9.04 -14.45 13.49
C PHE A 41 10.20 -14.18 14.45
N LYS A 42 11.02 -13.16 14.17
CA LYS A 42 12.14 -12.80 15.04
C LYS A 42 11.67 -12.07 16.29
N TYR A 43 10.60 -11.28 16.17
CA TYR A 43 9.98 -10.51 17.25
C TYR A 43 8.50 -10.86 17.38
N GLY A 44 7.86 -10.49 18.50
CA GLY A 44 6.46 -10.83 18.77
C GLY A 44 6.31 -12.19 19.44
N GLY A 45 5.26 -12.93 19.06
CA GLY A 45 4.98 -14.28 19.56
C GLY A 45 5.54 -15.39 18.65
N PRO A 46 5.08 -16.65 18.83
CA PRO A 46 5.55 -17.80 18.05
C PRO A 46 5.33 -17.66 16.53
N ASN A 47 4.31 -16.89 16.13
CA ASN A 47 3.96 -16.61 14.73
C ASN A 47 4.27 -15.16 14.34
N GLY A 48 5.25 -14.55 15.01
CA GLY A 48 5.51 -13.12 14.89
C GLY A 48 4.35 -12.29 15.44
N TYR A 49 3.83 -11.39 14.62
CA TYR A 49 2.66 -10.57 14.93
C TYR A 49 1.41 -11.01 14.15
N LEU A 50 1.52 -12.04 13.31
CA LEU A 50 0.49 -12.38 12.32
C LEU A 50 -0.85 -12.80 12.95
N ASP A 51 -0.79 -13.60 14.00
CA ASP A 51 -1.95 -14.18 14.69
C ASP A 51 -2.73 -13.17 15.55
N LEU A 52 -2.18 -11.95 15.73
CA LEU A 52 -2.91 -10.82 16.30
C LEU A 52 -3.95 -10.25 15.34
N PHE A 53 -3.77 -10.45 14.02
CA PHE A 53 -4.54 -9.75 12.98
C PHE A 53 -5.36 -10.68 12.11
N VAL A 54 -4.81 -11.85 11.77
CA VAL A 54 -5.48 -12.83 10.89
C VAL A 54 -5.41 -14.19 11.54
N LYS A 55 -6.57 -14.79 11.80
CA LYS A 55 -6.64 -16.18 12.27
C LYS A 55 -6.46 -17.12 11.09
N ASP A 56 -5.45 -17.98 11.18
CA ASP A 56 -5.21 -19.07 10.24
C ASP A 56 -4.88 -20.38 11.00
N SER A 57 -4.94 -21.50 10.29
CA SER A 57 -4.54 -22.83 10.73
C SER A 57 -3.03 -22.98 10.89
N SER A 58 -2.25 -22.20 10.14
CA SER A 58 -0.79 -22.17 10.18
C SER A 58 -0.27 -20.81 9.70
N TYR A 59 0.96 -20.46 10.08
CA TYR A 59 1.55 -19.15 9.76
C TYR A 59 2.88 -19.34 9.03
N SER A 60 3.13 -18.48 8.05
CA SER A 60 4.38 -18.46 7.26
C SER A 60 5.05 -17.09 7.37
N GLN A 61 6.38 -17.10 7.43
CA GLN A 61 7.18 -15.88 7.29
C GLN A 61 6.80 -15.18 5.99
N GLN A 62 6.54 -13.88 6.06
CA GLN A 62 5.91 -13.16 4.96
C GLN A 62 6.22 -11.67 5.00
N TRP A 63 5.85 -10.98 3.92
CA TRP A 63 5.94 -9.53 3.84
C TRP A 63 4.62 -8.94 3.31
N LYS A 64 4.26 -7.77 3.82
CA LYS A 64 3.06 -7.02 3.42
C LYS A 64 3.29 -5.52 3.49
N TYR A 65 2.84 -4.80 2.48
CA TYR A 65 2.88 -3.34 2.41
C TYR A 65 1.49 -2.78 2.19
N THR A 66 1.28 -1.55 2.66
CA THR A 66 0.03 -0.81 2.46
C THR A 66 0.36 0.47 1.71
N ASN A 67 -0.32 0.70 0.59
CA ASN A 67 -0.22 1.97 -0.12
C ASN A 67 -1.09 3.01 0.59
N ALA A 68 -0.67 4.28 0.54
CA ALA A 68 -1.48 5.43 0.88
C ALA A 68 -1.79 6.18 -0.43
N PRO A 69 -2.93 5.89 -1.10
CA PRO A 69 -3.17 6.36 -2.46
C PRO A 69 -3.17 7.89 -2.61
N ASP A 70 -3.53 8.61 -1.55
CA ASP A 70 -3.43 10.07 -1.51
C ASP A 70 -1.99 10.58 -1.65
N ALA A 71 -1.02 9.89 -1.04
CA ALA A 71 0.39 10.27 -1.08
C ALA A 71 0.99 10.03 -2.47
N ASP A 72 0.70 8.87 -3.07
CA ASP A 72 1.15 8.55 -4.43
C ASP A 72 0.50 9.48 -5.45
N ALA A 73 -0.81 9.76 -5.33
CA ALA A 73 -1.50 10.73 -6.17
C ALA A 73 -0.90 12.14 -6.04
N ARG A 74 -0.55 12.57 -4.82
CA ARG A 74 0.12 13.85 -4.56
C ARG A 74 1.51 13.90 -5.20
N ALA A 75 2.26 12.79 -5.22
CA ALA A 75 3.54 12.71 -5.92
C ALA A 75 3.37 12.82 -7.44
N VAL A 76 2.35 12.17 -8.01
CA VAL A 76 1.98 12.32 -9.43
C VAL A 76 1.60 13.77 -9.75
N GLN A 77 0.79 14.40 -8.90
CA GLN A 77 0.42 15.80 -9.02
C GLN A 77 1.65 16.74 -8.99
N ALA A 78 2.60 16.48 -8.10
CA ALA A 78 3.85 17.26 -8.02
C ALA A 78 4.70 17.09 -9.29
N ALA A 79 4.82 15.87 -9.80
CA ALA A 79 5.56 15.59 -11.04
C ALA A 79 4.92 16.27 -12.26
N TYR A 80 3.59 16.36 -12.31
CA TYR A 80 2.88 17.12 -13.34
C TYR A 80 3.29 18.60 -13.31
N TRP A 81 3.29 19.24 -12.14
CA TRP A 81 3.71 20.65 -12.04
C TRP A 81 5.18 20.85 -12.35
N ALA A 82 6.06 19.95 -11.89
CA ALA A 82 7.48 19.99 -12.25
C ALA A 82 7.69 19.94 -13.76
N TYR A 83 6.97 19.05 -14.46
CA TYR A 83 6.99 18.98 -15.91
C TYR A 83 6.51 20.28 -16.57
N ARG A 84 5.37 20.83 -16.11
CA ARG A 84 4.81 22.08 -16.65
C ARG A 84 5.79 23.25 -16.50
N TRP A 85 6.39 23.41 -15.33
CA TRP A 85 7.33 24.51 -15.06
C TRP A 85 8.65 24.32 -15.81
N ALA A 86 9.22 23.12 -15.81
CA ALA A 86 10.45 22.85 -16.56
C ALA A 86 10.25 23.03 -18.07
N SER A 87 9.08 22.63 -18.60
CA SER A 87 8.74 22.82 -20.01
C SER A 87 8.62 24.30 -20.37
N ALA A 88 7.99 25.12 -19.52
CA ALA A 88 7.90 26.56 -19.73
C ALA A 88 9.27 27.26 -19.75
N GLN A 89 10.27 26.66 -19.10
CA GLN A 89 11.66 27.13 -19.10
C GLN A 89 12.51 26.50 -20.23
N GLY A 90 11.92 25.69 -21.12
CA GLY A 90 12.67 24.98 -22.16
C GLY A 90 13.58 23.86 -21.64
N ASN A 91 13.37 23.38 -20.41
CA ASN A 91 14.24 22.45 -19.69
C ASN A 91 13.52 21.16 -19.24
N ALA A 92 12.51 20.71 -19.98
CA ALA A 92 11.72 19.53 -19.64
C ALA A 92 12.57 18.24 -19.53
N SER A 93 13.66 18.14 -20.31
CA SER A 93 14.56 16.98 -20.30
C SER A 93 15.19 16.73 -18.93
N ALA A 94 15.46 17.78 -18.15
CA ALA A 94 16.05 17.67 -16.81
C ALA A 94 15.17 16.92 -15.80
N VAL A 95 13.85 16.87 -16.00
CA VAL A 95 12.90 16.20 -15.09
C VAL A 95 12.30 14.92 -15.67
N SER A 96 12.62 14.58 -16.93
CA SER A 96 12.01 13.48 -17.68
C SER A 96 12.03 12.13 -16.95
N ALA A 97 13.15 11.78 -16.31
CA ALA A 97 13.28 10.53 -15.55
C ALA A 97 12.34 10.48 -14.33
N SER A 98 12.15 11.60 -13.63
CA SER A 98 11.22 11.68 -12.49
C SER A 98 9.76 11.62 -12.95
N VAL A 99 9.44 12.27 -14.07
CA VAL A 99 8.11 12.20 -14.69
C VAL A 99 7.77 10.77 -15.11
N ALA A 100 8.72 10.04 -15.72
CA ALA A 100 8.53 8.65 -16.09
C ALA A 100 8.28 7.75 -14.86
N LYS A 101 8.99 7.98 -13.75
CA LYS A 101 8.73 7.28 -12.48
C LYS A 101 7.35 7.59 -11.90
N ALA A 102 6.93 8.85 -11.94
CA ALA A 102 5.59 9.24 -11.50
C ALA A 102 4.48 8.63 -12.38
N ALA A 103 4.69 8.55 -13.70
CA ALA A 103 3.77 7.86 -14.59
C ALA A 103 3.64 6.37 -14.24
N LYS A 104 4.77 5.69 -13.97
CA LYS A 104 4.76 4.30 -13.50
C LYS A 104 4.05 4.16 -12.14
N MET A 105 4.28 5.07 -11.21
CA MET A 105 3.56 5.10 -9.92
C MET A 105 2.05 5.23 -10.13
N GLY A 106 1.62 6.15 -10.99
CA GLY A 106 0.20 6.31 -11.36
C GLY A 106 -0.42 5.07 -12.01
N ASP A 107 0.38 4.28 -12.74
CA ASP A 107 -0.09 3.02 -13.33
C ASP A 107 -0.36 1.94 -12.27
N TYR A 108 0.52 1.80 -11.27
CA TYR A 108 0.29 0.90 -10.13
C TYR A 108 -0.79 1.43 -9.17
N LEU A 109 -0.94 2.75 -9.05
CA LEU A 109 -1.97 3.38 -8.22
C LEU A 109 -3.39 2.97 -8.64
N ARG A 110 -3.58 2.44 -9.85
CA ARG A 110 -4.87 1.87 -10.29
C ARG A 110 -5.38 0.75 -9.40
N TYR A 111 -4.54 0.07 -8.62
CA TYR A 111 -5.00 -0.88 -7.60
C TYR A 111 -5.93 -0.24 -6.56
N SER A 112 -5.78 1.05 -6.27
CA SER A 112 -6.65 1.78 -5.35
C SER A 112 -8.07 2.01 -5.88
N LEU A 113 -8.34 1.69 -7.15
CA LEU A 113 -9.65 1.92 -7.79
C LEU A 113 -10.61 0.75 -7.63
N PHE A 114 -10.13 -0.38 -7.08
CA PHE A 114 -10.89 -1.63 -6.98
C PHE A 114 -11.39 -1.87 -5.56
N ASP A 115 -12.57 -2.49 -5.45
CA ASP A 115 -13.00 -3.09 -4.19
C ASP A 115 -11.90 -3.98 -3.61
N LYS A 116 -11.76 -3.97 -2.27
CA LYS A 116 -10.70 -4.66 -1.53
C LYS A 116 -10.55 -6.15 -1.90
N TYR A 117 -11.65 -6.80 -2.26
CA TYR A 117 -11.68 -8.21 -2.65
C TYR A 117 -12.19 -8.42 -4.09
N PHE A 118 -12.11 -7.38 -4.93
CA PHE A 118 -12.59 -7.37 -6.31
C PHE A 118 -14.06 -7.83 -6.45
N LYS A 119 -14.92 -7.48 -5.47
CA LYS A 119 -16.36 -7.66 -5.57
C LYS A 119 -16.96 -6.68 -6.56
N LYS A 120 -18.03 -7.09 -7.25
CA LYS A 120 -18.76 -6.23 -8.17
C LYS A 120 -19.33 -5.03 -7.42
N ILE A 121 -19.14 -3.83 -7.97
CA ILE A 121 -19.64 -2.59 -7.38
C ILE A 121 -21.17 -2.51 -7.52
N GLY A 122 -21.83 -2.03 -6.46
CA GLY A 122 -23.27 -1.79 -6.40
C GLY A 122 -24.02 -2.85 -5.58
N ASN A 123 -24.81 -2.39 -4.60
CA ASN A 123 -25.65 -3.21 -3.72
C ASN A 123 -24.92 -4.41 -3.06
N CYS A 124 -23.61 -4.28 -2.82
CA CYS A 124 -22.84 -5.28 -2.09
C CYS A 124 -22.93 -5.00 -0.58
N THR A 125 -23.93 -5.57 0.08
CA THR A 125 -24.20 -5.34 1.52
C THR A 125 -23.95 -6.56 2.41
N ASP A 126 -23.77 -7.74 1.82
CA ASP A 126 -23.43 -8.98 2.55
C ASP A 126 -22.20 -9.64 1.90
N PRO A 127 -21.07 -9.75 2.62
CA PRO A 127 -19.83 -10.31 2.08
C PRO A 127 -19.98 -11.74 1.56
N LYS A 128 -20.97 -12.51 2.06
CA LYS A 128 -21.22 -13.90 1.62
C LYS A 128 -22.01 -13.98 0.32
N SER A 129 -22.83 -12.98 -0.01
CA SER A 129 -23.69 -12.99 -1.19
C SER A 129 -23.21 -12.06 -2.31
N CYS A 130 -22.32 -11.10 -2.02
CA CYS A 130 -21.75 -10.24 -3.06
C CYS A 130 -21.06 -11.03 -4.18
N ALA A 131 -21.51 -10.81 -5.40
CA ALA A 131 -20.91 -11.39 -6.59
C ALA A 131 -19.45 -10.94 -6.76
N ALA A 132 -18.59 -11.85 -7.20
CA ALA A 132 -17.25 -11.49 -7.67
C ALA A 132 -17.37 -10.63 -8.93
N GLY A 133 -16.47 -9.66 -9.08
CA GLY A 133 -16.36 -8.89 -10.32
C GLY A 133 -15.73 -9.69 -11.46
N THR A 134 -15.98 -9.26 -12.70
CA THR A 134 -15.31 -9.69 -13.91
C THR A 134 -14.80 -8.48 -14.68
N GLY A 135 -13.49 -8.45 -14.93
CA GLY A 135 -12.85 -7.32 -15.60
C GLY A 135 -12.85 -6.08 -14.71
N ARG A 136 -13.57 -5.04 -15.11
CA ARG A 136 -13.56 -3.71 -14.47
C ARG A 136 -14.83 -3.38 -13.68
N ASP A 137 -15.77 -4.30 -13.56
CA ASP A 137 -17.02 -4.04 -12.80
C ASP A 137 -16.81 -4.04 -11.27
N SER A 138 -15.58 -4.31 -10.80
CA SER A 138 -15.13 -4.08 -9.43
C SER A 138 -14.36 -2.75 -9.26
N GLU A 139 -14.19 -1.96 -10.32
CA GLU A 139 -13.64 -0.59 -10.24
C GLU A 139 -14.73 0.35 -9.71
N HIS A 140 -14.50 0.98 -8.56
CA HIS A 140 -15.37 2.06 -8.08
C HIS A 140 -14.98 3.42 -8.66
N TYR A 141 -13.72 3.60 -9.06
CA TYR A 141 -13.09 4.81 -9.65
C TYR A 141 -12.64 5.97 -8.72
N PRO A 142 -13.01 6.04 -7.43
CA PRO A 142 -12.25 6.83 -6.44
C PRO A 142 -10.92 6.19 -6.05
N LEU A 143 -10.01 7.00 -5.50
CA LEU A 143 -8.83 6.52 -4.76
C LEU A 143 -9.31 6.08 -3.36
N ALA A 144 -9.26 4.77 -3.07
CA ALA A 144 -9.63 4.19 -1.78
C ALA A 144 -8.52 4.23 -0.73
#